data_AF-X5GWL0-F1
#
_entry.id   AF-X5GWL0-F1
#
_cell.length_a   1.000
_cell.length_b   1.000
_cell.length_c   1.000
_cell.angle_alpha   90.00
_cell.angle_beta   90.00
_cell.angle_gamma   90.00
#
_symmetry.space_group_name_H-M   'P 1'
#
loop_
_entity.id
_entity.type
_entity.pdbx_description
1 polymer ?
#
loop_
_entity_poly.entity_id
_entity_poly.type
_entity_poly.pdbx_seq_one_letter_code
_entity_poly.pdbx_strand_id
1 'polypeptide(L)'
;MKDLSILKSKKLARISLAEAEIEEFSLKINSLFSWEKGITKLAAEEIKSPDADIHKEKLFTFSFEEESKFDEITSYTDTELGYFIVPKVLE
;
A
#
# COMPACT_ATOMS: atom_id res chain seq x y z
N MET A 1 5.02 17.17 21.41
CA MET A 1 6.02 16.20 20.91
C MET A 1 5.38 15.54 19.70
N LYS A 2 5.78 15.88 18.46
CA LYS A 2 5.12 15.37 17.25
C LYS A 2 5.34 13.86 17.13
N ASP A 3 4.31 13.12 16.74
CA ASP A 3 4.35 11.67 16.61
C ASP A 3 5.24 11.26 15.41
N LEU A 4 6.53 11.10 15.69
CA LEU A 4 7.57 10.78 14.70
C LEU A 4 7.25 9.50 13.92
N SER A 5 6.49 8.57 14.51
CA SER A 5 6.08 7.33 13.87
C SER A 5 5.11 7.58 12.71
N ILE A 6 4.12 8.46 12.90
CA ILE A 6 3.14 8.78 11.85
C ILE A 6 3.77 9.57 10.72
N LEU A 7 4.66 10.49 11.06
CA LEU A 7 5.43 11.24 10.06
C LEU A 7 6.30 10.32 9.18
N LYS A 8 6.88 9.26 9.75
CA LYS A 8 7.62 8.25 8.99
C LYS A 8 6.69 7.37 8.15
N SER A 9 5.62 6.86 8.75
CA SER A 9 4.66 5.98 8.06
C SER A 9 3.99 6.68 6.88
N LYS A 10 3.57 7.94 7.03
CA LYS A 10 2.95 8.70 5.92
C LYS A 10 3.92 8.88 4.75
N LYS A 11 5.22 9.08 5.04
CA LYS A 11 6.26 9.20 4.00
C LYS A 11 6.47 7.88 3.27
N LEU A 12 6.52 6.75 4.00
CA LEU A 12 6.68 5.42 3.42
C LEU A 12 5.48 5.04 2.53
N ALA A 13 4.27 5.36 2.97
CA ALA A 13 3.04 5.10 2.23
C ALA A 13 2.73 6.13 1.13
N ARG A 14 3.57 7.18 0.97
CA ARG A 14 3.34 8.33 0.09
C ARG A 14 2.00 9.04 0.30
N ILE A 15 1.57 9.15 1.55
CA ILE A 15 0.33 9.85 1.94
C ILE A 15 0.66 11.28 2.37
N SER A 16 -0.03 12.25 1.78
CA SER A 16 0.01 13.64 2.23
C SER A 16 -1.01 13.85 3.35
N LEU A 17 -0.56 14.28 4.52
CA LEU A 17 -1.42 14.60 5.67
C LEU A 17 -1.08 15.99 6.19
N ALA A 18 -2.12 16.80 6.40
CA ALA A 18 -2.07 18.08 7.08
C ALA A 18 -1.81 17.91 8.59
N GLU A 19 -1.36 18.97 9.26
CA GLU A 19 -0.98 18.88 10.69
C GLU A 19 -2.16 18.47 11.59
N ALA A 20 -3.37 19.01 11.33
CA ALA A 20 -4.58 18.63 12.06
C ALA A 20 -4.94 17.14 11.88
N GLU A 21 -4.74 16.59 10.68
CA GLU A 21 -4.98 15.18 10.40
C GLU A 21 -3.96 14.30 11.15
N ILE A 22 -2.71 14.74 11.28
CA ILE A 22 -1.69 13.99 12.02
C ILE A 22 -2.11 13.81 13.48
N GLU A 23 -2.66 14.84 14.12
CA GLU A 23 -3.14 14.75 15.51
C GLU A 23 -4.34 13.80 15.64
N GLU A 24 -5.28 13.87 14.70
CA GLU A 24 -6.44 12.96 14.66
C GLU A 24 -6.00 11.50 14.43
N PHE A 25 -5.11 11.26 13.47
CA PHE A 25 -4.59 9.94 13.17
C PHE A 25 -3.73 9.39 14.31
N SER A 26 -3.00 10.23 15.05
CA SER A 26 -2.30 9.81 16.28
C SER A 26 -3.24 9.17 17.28
N LEU A 27 -4.39 9.78 17.53
CA LEU A 27 -5.34 9.22 18.50
C LEU A 27 -5.94 7.89 17.99
N LYS A 28 -6.34 7.84 16.72
CA LYS A 28 -6.92 6.64 16.10
C LYS A 28 -5.93 5.47 16.05
N ILE A 29 -4.70 5.73 15.64
CA ILE A 29 -3.64 4.72 15.53
C ILE A 29 -3.26 4.19 16.91
N ASN A 30 -3.13 5.06 17.92
CA ASN A 30 -2.85 4.62 19.29
C ASN A 30 -4.00 3.79 19.88
N SER A 31 -5.25 4.13 19.57
CA SER A 31 -6.41 3.32 19.93
C SER A 31 -6.34 1.93 19.27
N LEU A 32 -6.02 1.85 17.98
CA LEU A 32 -5.84 0.58 17.27
C LEU A 32 -4.71 -0.27 17.86
N PHE A 33 -3.55 0.33 18.17
CA PHE A 33 -2.46 -0.41 18.83
C PHE A 33 -2.85 -0.92 20.22
N SER A 34 -3.66 -0.17 20.96
CA SER A 34 -4.16 -0.63 22.27
C SER A 34 -5.13 -1.80 22.13
N TRP A 35 -5.97 -1.79 21.09
CA TRP A 35 -6.89 -2.87 20.77
C TRP A 35 -6.15 -4.12 20.27
N GLU A 36 -5.17 -3.96 19.37
CA GLU A 36 -4.31 -5.04 18.89
C GLU A 36 -3.61 -5.74 20.04
N LYS A 37 -3.04 -5.00 21.00
CA LYS A 37 -2.42 -5.56 22.21
C LYS A 37 -3.40 -6.37 23.06
N GLY A 38 -4.68 -6.00 23.05
CA GLY A 38 -5.74 -6.78 23.69
C GLY A 38 -5.97 -8.12 22.98
N ILE A 39 -5.94 -8.13 21.66
CA ILE A 39 -6.11 -9.33 20.83
C ILE A 39 -4.87 -10.23 20.89
N THR A 40 -3.66 -9.70 20.81
CA THR A 40 -2.44 -10.53 20.88
C THR A 40 -2.31 -11.24 22.22
N LYS A 41 -2.82 -10.65 23.31
CA LYS A 41 -2.91 -11.33 24.62
C LYS A 41 -3.88 -12.51 24.61
N LEU A 42 -4.96 -12.44 23.82
CA LEU A 42 -5.94 -13.51 23.66
C LEU A 42 -5.48 -14.57 22.63
N ALA A 43 -4.72 -14.15 21.62
CA ALA A 43 -4.17 -15.01 20.56
C ALA A 43 -2.84 -15.69 20.93
N ALA A 44 -2.34 -15.50 22.16
CA ALA A 44 -1.18 -16.22 22.70
C ALA A 44 -1.45 -17.72 22.92
N GLU A 45 -2.71 -18.16 22.78
CA GLU A 45 -3.06 -19.57 22.62
C GLU A 45 -2.92 -19.98 21.14
N GLU A 46 -1.80 -20.63 20.84
CA GLU A 46 -1.44 -21.36 19.61
C GLU A 46 -2.27 -21.06 18.35
N ILE A 47 -1.86 -20.04 17.59
CA ILE A 47 -2.15 -20.01 16.16
C ILE A 47 -0.84 -20.26 15.45
N LYS A 48 -0.57 -21.53 15.12
CA LYS A 48 0.35 -21.83 14.02
C LYS A 48 -0.15 -21.03 12.83
N SER A 49 0.68 -20.13 12.30
CA SER A 49 0.41 -19.48 11.02
C SER A 49 -0.06 -20.59 10.08
N PRO A 50 -1.23 -20.48 9.42
CA PRO A 50 -1.57 -21.43 8.40
C PRO A 50 -0.45 -21.33 7.37
N ASP A 51 0.43 -22.33 7.35
CA ASP A 51 1.32 -22.55 6.23
C ASP A 51 0.38 -22.78 5.07
N ALA A 52 0.14 -21.73 4.28
CA ALA A 52 -0.47 -21.91 2.99
C ALA A 52 0.43 -22.94 2.30
N ASP A 53 -0.15 -24.05 1.84
CA ASP A 53 0.53 -24.99 0.96
C ASP A 53 0.83 -24.24 -0.34
N ILE A 54 1.90 -23.44 -0.33
CA ILE A 54 2.34 -22.65 -1.47
C ILE A 54 3.03 -23.63 -2.41
N HIS A 55 2.23 -24.28 -3.24
CA HIS A 55 2.75 -24.96 -4.40
C HIS A 55 3.33 -23.89 -5.34
N LYS A 56 4.57 -24.08 -5.78
CA LYS A 56 5.18 -23.22 -6.80
C LYS A 56 4.37 -23.36 -8.09
N GLU A 57 3.57 -22.35 -8.41
CA GLU A 57 2.90 -22.24 -9.70
C GLU A 57 3.96 -22.11 -10.80
N LYS A 58 3.88 -22.97 -11.82
CA LYS A 58 4.72 -22.86 -13.02
C LYS A 58 3.98 -22.01 -14.03
N LEU A 59 4.49 -20.82 -14.31
CA LEU A 59 3.99 -19.98 -15.40
C LEU A 59 4.52 -20.53 -16.73
N PHE A 60 3.61 -20.82 -17.65
CA PHE A 60 3.95 -21.14 -19.03
C PHE A 60 4.12 -19.84 -19.83
N THR A 61 5.13 -19.78 -20.69
CA THR A 61 5.37 -18.62 -21.55
C THR A 61 4.54 -18.76 -22.82
N PHE A 62 3.41 -18.05 -22.88
CA PHE A 62 2.65 -17.82 -24.10
C PHE A 62 2.82 -16.36 -24.52
N SER A 63 2.99 -16.12 -25.82
CA SER A 63 2.90 -14.79 -26.41
C SER A 63 1.43 -14.49 -26.71
N PHE A 64 0.90 -13.44 -26.11
CA PHE A 64 -0.43 -12.91 -26.43
C PHE A 64 -0.26 -11.82 -27.50
N GLU A 65 -1.23 -11.68 -28.40
CA GLU A 65 -1.27 -10.52 -29.29
C GLU A 65 -1.43 -9.27 -28.41
N GLU A 66 -0.56 -8.27 -28.61
CA GLU A 66 -0.64 -6.99 -27.90
C GLU A 66 -1.93 -6.31 -28.35
N GLU A 67 -2.91 -6.17 -27.47
CA GLU A 67 -4.07 -5.31 -27.75
C GLU A 67 -3.56 -3.90 -28.09
N SER A 68 -4.19 -3.28 -29.09
CA SER A 68 -3.88 -1.93 -29.58
C SER A 68 -3.66 -0.98 -28.40
N LYS A 69 -2.45 -0.42 -28.28
CA LYS A 69 -1.96 0.43 -27.16
C LYS A 69 -2.85 1.64 -26.82
N PHE A 70 -3.86 1.92 -27.64
CA PHE A 70 -4.73 3.07 -27.54
C PHE A 70 -6.15 2.73 -27.07
N ASP A 71 -6.60 1.48 -27.10
CA ASP A 71 -8.02 1.15 -26.88
C ASP A 71 -8.39 0.96 -25.39
N GLU A 72 -7.42 0.89 -24.48
CA GLU A 72 -7.69 0.64 -23.04
C GLU A 72 -7.34 1.78 -22.08
N ILE A 73 -6.81 2.92 -22.55
CA ILE A 73 -6.50 4.04 -21.64
C ILE A 73 -7.77 4.88 -21.40
N THR A 74 -8.79 4.28 -20.77
CA THR A 74 -9.86 5.02 -20.09
C THR A 74 -9.41 5.49 -18.70
N SER A 75 -8.14 5.87 -18.55
CA SER A 75 -7.59 6.39 -17.30
C SER A 75 -7.52 7.91 -17.36
N TYR A 76 -7.77 8.59 -16.24
CA TYR A 76 -7.66 10.05 -16.10
C TYR A 76 -6.20 10.56 -16.16
N THR A 77 -5.28 9.76 -16.70
CA THR A 77 -3.84 10.06 -16.75
C THR A 77 -3.49 10.63 -18.11
N ASP A 78 -2.85 11.79 -18.13
CA ASP A 78 -2.40 12.41 -19.37
C ASP A 78 -1.39 11.51 -20.10
N THR A 79 -1.59 11.35 -21.40
CA THR A 79 -0.70 10.59 -22.28
C THR A 79 -0.27 11.44 -23.48
N GLU A 80 1.00 11.35 -23.85
CA GLU A 80 1.55 12.00 -25.04
C GLU A 80 2.48 11.02 -25.77
N LEU A 81 2.24 10.82 -27.07
CA LEU A 81 3.01 9.92 -27.93
C LEU A 81 3.14 8.47 -27.39
N GLY A 82 2.15 8.00 -26.63
CA GLY A 82 2.16 6.67 -26.00
C GLY A 82 2.91 6.60 -24.66
N TYR A 83 3.26 7.74 -24.07
CA TYR A 83 3.89 7.83 -22.75
C TYR A 83 2.97 8.48 -21.72
N PHE A 84 3.03 8.02 -20.47
CA PHE A 84 2.38 8.69 -19.35
C PHE A 84 3.14 9.95 -18.96
N ILE A 85 2.44 11.06 -18.87
CA ILE A 85 3.02 12.33 -18.43
C ILE A 85 2.95 12.38 -16.91
N VAL A 86 4.11 12.39 -16.25
CA VAL A 86 4.23 12.50 -14.78
C VAL A 86 5.28 13.55 -14.40
N PRO A 87 5.19 14.15 -13.20
CA PRO A 87 6.23 15.05 -12.72
C PRO A 87 7.61 14.38 -12.74
N LYS A 88 8.62 15.10 -13.24
CA LYS A 88 9.99 14.60 -13.33
C LYS A 88 10.51 14.22 -11.94
N VAL A 89 11.06 13.01 -11.82
CA VAL A 89 11.75 12.57 -10.59
C VAL A 89 13.02 13.41 -10.46
N LEU A 90 13.08 14.24 -9.41
CA LEU A 90 14.27 14.99 -9.04
C LEU A 90 15.08 14.18 -8.02
N GLU A 91 16.41 14.14 -8.20
CA GLU A 91 17.38 13.52 -7.27
C GLU A 91 17.74 14.46 -6.11
#